data_AF-A3JI18-F1
#
_entry.id   AF-A3JI18-F1
#
_cell.length_a   1.000
_cell.length_b   1.000
_cell.length_c   1.000
_cell.angle_alpha   90.00
_cell.angle_beta   90.00
_cell.angle_gamma   90.00
#
_symmetry.space_group_name_H-M   'P 1'
#
loop_
_entity.id
_entity.type
_entity.pdbx_description
1 polymer ?
#
loop_
_entity_poly.entity_id
_entity_poly.type
_entity_poly.pdbx_seq_one_letter_code
_entity_poly.pdbx_strand_id
1 'polypeptide(L)'
;MLAVETKKTVKKAVTPDEGIGAALRRARNARELSGEALASATGLSRRTIIKIEQNDESVAFGSYRAVAHALDLDWLMDVFSRDANQGTTQPPRFYLSGASALSLPPEDGRPPALWYSSSLSNPKSWRIAGKHVTHTGYLMGVLDLWDATTAIARYGVTVPCIWAASPERAVFDLLVHHCEIKRKPVPNIQASDIDDVVDLNKVARWIKQCEAFLSRQGAKTIQDWLEDSCQ
;
A
#
# COMPACT_ATOMS: atom_id res chain seq x y z
N MET A 1 -28.98 37.30 -40.81
CA MET A 1 -28.49 35.91 -41.01
C MET A 1 -27.81 35.47 -39.72
N LEU A 2 -28.42 34.53 -38.98
CA LEU A 2 -27.82 33.91 -37.80
C LEU A 2 -26.84 32.83 -38.26
N ALA A 3 -25.56 32.94 -37.88
CA ALA A 3 -24.63 31.83 -37.92
C ALA A 3 -24.50 31.26 -36.50
N VAL A 4 -25.08 30.08 -36.31
CA VAL A 4 -24.95 29.26 -35.10
C VAL A 4 -23.55 28.64 -35.14
N GLU A 5 -22.62 29.18 -34.34
CA GLU A 5 -21.35 28.51 -34.11
C GLU A 5 -21.56 27.36 -33.10
N THR A 6 -21.45 26.16 -33.65
CA THR A 6 -21.50 24.90 -32.93
C THR A 6 -20.31 24.78 -31.99
N LYS A 7 -20.58 24.66 -30.68
CA LYS A 7 -19.58 24.29 -29.67
C LYS A 7 -18.91 22.98 -30.08
N LYS A 8 -17.65 23.05 -30.53
CA LYS A 8 -16.75 21.90 -30.61
C LYS A 8 -16.57 21.32 -29.21
N THR A 9 -17.20 20.18 -28.95
CA THR A 9 -16.88 19.33 -27.80
C THR A 9 -15.43 18.90 -27.92
N VAL A 10 -14.59 19.45 -27.06
CA VAL A 10 -13.20 19.01 -26.89
C VAL A 10 -13.24 17.56 -26.41
N LYS A 11 -12.92 16.61 -27.30
CA LYS A 11 -12.59 15.24 -26.89
C LYS A 11 -11.40 15.33 -25.95
N LYS A 12 -11.64 15.07 -24.67
CA LYS A 12 -10.60 14.89 -23.66
C LYS A 12 -9.64 13.82 -24.18
N ALA A 13 -8.36 14.17 -24.33
CA ALA A 13 -7.33 13.21 -24.71
C ALA A 13 -7.29 12.13 -23.63
N VAL A 14 -7.70 10.91 -23.99
CA VAL A 14 -7.54 9.73 -23.15
C VAL A 14 -6.08 9.33 -23.28
N THR A 15 -5.30 9.48 -22.21
CA THR A 15 -3.99 8.87 -22.08
C THR A 15 -4.18 7.35 -22.03
N PRO A 16 -3.68 6.54 -23.01
CA PRO A 16 -4.07 5.14 -23.10
C PRO A 16 -3.35 4.15 -22.17
N ASP A 17 -2.56 4.56 -21.19
CA ASP A 17 -1.51 3.65 -20.68
C ASP A 17 -1.40 3.38 -19.18
N GLU A 18 -2.42 3.70 -18.37
CA GLU A 18 -2.32 3.56 -16.90
C GLU A 18 -3.44 2.72 -16.26
N GLY A 19 -4.04 1.77 -16.99
CA GLY A 19 -5.13 0.92 -16.48
C GLY A 19 -4.81 -0.58 -16.46
N ILE A 20 -5.51 -1.33 -15.59
CA ILE A 20 -5.41 -2.79 -15.45
C ILE A 20 -5.62 -3.49 -16.80
N GLY A 21 -6.58 -3.02 -17.60
CA GLY A 21 -6.83 -3.52 -18.95
C GLY A 21 -5.61 -3.41 -19.88
N ALA A 22 -4.86 -2.31 -19.79
CA ALA A 22 -3.65 -2.11 -20.59
C ALA A 22 -2.53 -3.06 -20.14
N ALA A 23 -2.41 -3.31 -18.83
CA ALA A 23 -1.47 -4.28 -18.29
C ALA A 23 -1.78 -5.72 -18.76
N LEU A 24 -3.05 -6.12 -18.71
CA LEU A 24 -3.51 -7.42 -19.23
C LEU A 24 -3.25 -7.56 -20.73
N ARG A 25 -3.50 -6.50 -21.51
CA ARG A 25 -3.20 -6.47 -22.96
C ARG A 25 -1.72 -6.66 -23.25
N ARG A 26 -0.84 -5.97 -22.51
CA ARG A 26 0.61 -6.09 -22.65
C ARG A 26 1.07 -7.51 -22.31
N ALA A 27 0.57 -8.08 -21.22
CA ALA A 27 0.91 -9.45 -20.83
C ALA A 27 0.42 -10.50 -21.83
N ARG A 28 -0.77 -10.32 -22.40
CA ARG A 28 -1.26 -11.18 -23.48
C ARG A 28 -0.34 -11.10 -24.69
N ASN A 29 0.02 -9.89 -25.13
CA ASN A 29 0.90 -9.69 -26.29
C ASN A 29 2.31 -10.25 -26.04
N ALA A 30 2.85 -10.10 -24.83
CA ALA A 30 4.17 -10.64 -24.45
C ALA A 30 4.22 -12.18 -24.49
N ARG A 31 3.06 -12.84 -24.41
CA ARG A 31 2.91 -14.29 -24.54
C ARG A 31 2.44 -14.72 -25.94
N GLU A 32 2.40 -13.79 -26.89
CA GLU A 32 1.97 -14.03 -28.27
C GLU A 32 0.55 -14.64 -28.38
N LEU A 33 -0.29 -14.43 -27.35
CA LEU A 33 -1.65 -14.95 -27.31
C LEU A 33 -2.59 -14.05 -28.10
N SER A 34 -3.38 -14.63 -29.00
CA SER A 34 -4.44 -13.92 -29.68
C SER A 34 -5.63 -13.63 -28.76
N GLY A 35 -6.46 -12.64 -29.11
CA GLY A 35 -7.70 -12.36 -28.38
C GLY A 35 -8.66 -13.56 -28.39
N GLU A 36 -8.71 -14.29 -29.50
CA GLU A 36 -9.41 -15.58 -29.65
C GLU A 36 -8.90 -16.64 -28.67
N ALA A 37 -7.59 -16.82 -28.58
CA ALA A 37 -6.99 -17.84 -27.73
C ALA A 37 -7.26 -17.54 -26.26
N LEU A 38 -7.14 -16.27 -25.85
CA LEU A 38 -7.47 -15.85 -24.49
C LEU A 38 -8.97 -15.99 -24.19
N ALA A 39 -9.85 -15.61 -25.13
CA ALA A 39 -11.29 -15.79 -25.00
C ALA A 39 -11.67 -17.26 -24.76
N SER A 40 -11.03 -18.17 -25.52
CA SER A 40 -11.20 -19.61 -25.34
C SER A 40 -10.70 -20.10 -23.98
N ALA A 41 -9.54 -19.61 -23.52
CA ALA A 41 -8.96 -19.98 -22.23
C ALA A 41 -9.79 -19.53 -21.03
N THR A 42 -10.50 -18.40 -21.15
CA THR A 42 -11.31 -17.83 -20.06
C THR A 42 -12.81 -18.17 -20.14
N GLY A 43 -13.28 -18.73 -21.26
CA GLY A 43 -14.71 -18.92 -21.54
C GLY A 43 -15.48 -17.61 -21.77
N LEU A 44 -14.80 -16.52 -22.10
CA LEU A 44 -15.40 -15.20 -22.33
C LEU A 44 -15.53 -14.92 -23.83
N SER A 45 -16.42 -14.00 -24.22
CA SER A 45 -16.49 -13.57 -25.62
C SER A 45 -15.28 -12.69 -26.01
N ARG A 46 -14.84 -12.75 -27.28
CA ARG A 46 -13.79 -11.84 -27.81
C ARG A 46 -14.13 -10.36 -27.58
N ARG A 47 -15.41 -10.00 -27.67
CA ARG A 47 -15.91 -8.65 -27.40
C ARG A 47 -15.67 -8.24 -25.95
N THR A 48 -15.83 -9.16 -24.99
CA THR A 48 -15.55 -8.94 -23.57
C THR A 48 -14.05 -8.73 -23.33
N ILE A 49 -13.18 -9.51 -24.00
CA ILE A 49 -11.72 -9.32 -23.91
C ILE A 49 -11.32 -7.91 -24.38
N ILE A 50 -11.85 -7.45 -25.52
CA ILE A 50 -11.57 -6.10 -26.04
C ILE A 50 -11.99 -5.02 -25.02
N LYS A 51 -13.18 -5.16 -24.43
CA LYS A 51 -13.67 -4.21 -23.43
C LYS A 51 -12.81 -4.20 -22.16
N ILE A 52 -12.36 -5.37 -21.70
CA ILE A 52 -11.43 -5.51 -20.57
C ILE A 52 -10.13 -4.76 -20.87
N GLU A 53 -9.53 -5.00 -22.03
CA GLU A 53 -8.27 -4.35 -22.42
C GLU A 53 -8.38 -2.82 -22.56
N GLN A 54 -9.60 -2.32 -22.75
CA GLN A 54 -9.92 -0.89 -22.84
C GLN A 54 -10.31 -0.26 -21.49
N ASN A 55 -10.36 -1.02 -20.39
CA ASN A 55 -10.87 -0.58 -19.09
C ASN A 55 -12.34 -0.10 -19.15
N ASP A 56 -13.19 -0.75 -19.93
CA ASP A 56 -14.62 -0.40 -20.03
C ASP A 56 -15.32 -0.67 -18.67
N GLU A 57 -15.94 0.38 -18.12
CA GLU A 57 -16.64 0.37 -16.82
C GLU A 57 -17.85 -0.58 -16.78
N SER A 58 -18.39 -0.97 -17.94
CA SER A 58 -19.52 -1.91 -18.03
C SER A 58 -19.14 -3.37 -17.82
N VAL A 59 -17.84 -3.69 -17.73
CA VAL A 59 -17.38 -5.07 -17.57
C VAL A 59 -17.32 -5.45 -16.09
N ALA A 60 -18.03 -6.51 -15.73
CA ALA A 60 -18.00 -7.05 -14.36
C ALA A 60 -16.60 -7.51 -13.95
N PHE A 61 -16.22 -7.22 -12.71
CA PHE A 61 -14.91 -7.54 -12.12
C PHE A 61 -14.52 -9.03 -12.22
N GLY A 62 -15.48 -9.95 -12.11
CA GLY A 62 -15.24 -11.38 -12.32
C GLY A 62 -14.64 -11.73 -13.69
N SER A 63 -14.96 -10.94 -14.73
CA SER A 63 -14.39 -11.12 -16.07
C SER A 63 -12.93 -10.67 -16.14
N TYR A 64 -12.56 -9.60 -15.42
CA TYR A 64 -11.17 -9.19 -15.26
C TYR A 64 -10.36 -10.27 -14.56
N ARG A 65 -10.91 -10.85 -13.47
CA ARG A 65 -10.25 -11.93 -12.72
C ARG A 65 -10.01 -13.19 -13.56
N ALA A 66 -10.97 -13.60 -14.36
CA ALA A 66 -10.80 -14.75 -15.26
C ALA A 66 -9.64 -14.52 -16.26
N VAL A 67 -9.51 -13.31 -16.81
CA VAL A 67 -8.41 -12.96 -17.72
C VAL A 67 -7.05 -12.92 -17.01
N ALA A 68 -6.98 -12.34 -15.81
CA ALA A 68 -5.76 -12.35 -15.02
C ALA A 68 -5.30 -13.77 -14.69
N HIS A 69 -6.22 -14.65 -14.28
CA HIS A 69 -5.91 -16.04 -13.98
C HIS A 69 -5.39 -16.81 -15.20
N ALA A 70 -6.05 -16.67 -16.36
CA ALA A 70 -5.59 -17.30 -17.61
C ALA A 70 -4.23 -16.78 -18.09
N LEU A 71 -3.84 -15.59 -17.62
CA LEU A 71 -2.53 -14.99 -17.85
C LEU A 71 -1.59 -15.18 -16.66
N ASP A 72 -1.89 -16.01 -15.66
CA ASP A 72 -1.02 -16.18 -14.48
C ASP A 72 -0.62 -14.83 -13.83
N LEU A 73 -1.59 -13.93 -13.75
CA LEU A 73 -1.48 -12.58 -13.17
C LEU A 73 -2.50 -12.38 -12.05
N ASP A 74 -2.87 -13.44 -11.32
CA ASP A 74 -3.83 -13.36 -10.22
C ASP A 74 -3.48 -12.25 -9.20
N TRP A 75 -2.18 -12.01 -9.00
CA TRP A 75 -1.66 -10.92 -8.18
C TRP A 75 -2.13 -9.51 -8.60
N LEU A 76 -2.49 -9.31 -9.87
CA LEU A 76 -3.04 -8.04 -10.39
C LEU A 76 -4.46 -7.79 -9.87
N MET A 77 -5.19 -8.86 -9.56
CA MET A 77 -6.59 -8.84 -9.09
C MET A 77 -6.68 -8.85 -7.57
N ASP A 78 -5.57 -9.20 -6.91
CA ASP A 78 -5.37 -9.09 -5.47
C ASP A 78 -5.33 -7.64 -4.96
N VAL A 79 -5.53 -6.66 -5.84
CA VAL A 79 -5.67 -5.23 -5.49
C VAL A 79 -7.11 -4.89 -5.06
N PHE A 80 -8.13 -5.71 -5.41
CA PHE A 80 -9.55 -5.35 -5.27
C PHE A 80 -10.41 -6.30 -4.42
N SER A 81 -9.85 -7.39 -3.89
CA SER A 81 -10.64 -8.45 -3.26
C SER A 81 -10.12 -8.83 -1.88
N ARG A 82 -10.51 -8.16 -0.78
CA ARG A 82 -10.96 -8.85 0.45
C ARG A 82 -11.30 -7.95 1.64
N ASP A 83 -12.53 -8.15 2.11
CA ASP A 83 -12.92 -8.11 3.51
C ASP A 83 -12.56 -9.44 4.20
N ALA A 84 -12.21 -9.33 5.48
CA ALA A 84 -11.79 -10.41 6.35
C ALA A 84 -13.01 -11.17 6.92
N ASN A 85 -13.15 -12.43 6.54
CA ASN A 85 -13.66 -13.50 7.40
C ASN A 85 -13.17 -14.84 6.84
N GLN A 86 -11.84 -14.97 6.74
CA GLN A 86 -11.00 -16.18 6.58
C GLN A 86 -9.64 -15.76 6.02
N GLY A 87 -8.54 -16.19 6.65
CA GLY A 87 -7.14 -16.20 6.15
C GLY A 87 -6.74 -15.10 5.15
N THR A 88 -6.13 -14.03 5.64
CA THR A 88 -5.91 -12.78 4.88
C THR A 88 -4.55 -12.71 4.19
N THR A 89 -4.52 -12.85 2.86
CA THR A 89 -3.36 -12.56 1.99
C THR A 89 -3.52 -11.25 1.21
N GLN A 90 -4.16 -10.24 1.79
CA GLN A 90 -4.10 -8.87 1.29
C GLN A 90 -3.77 -7.91 2.43
N PRO A 91 -2.81 -6.98 2.22
CA PRO A 91 -2.45 -6.02 3.23
C PRO A 91 -3.62 -5.08 3.53
N PRO A 92 -3.90 -4.79 4.81
CA PRO A 92 -4.98 -3.89 5.19
C PRO A 92 -4.78 -2.54 4.49
N ARG A 93 -5.83 -2.05 3.82
CA ARG A 93 -5.79 -0.78 3.07
C ARG A 93 -5.44 0.42 3.95
N PHE A 94 -5.78 0.32 5.23
CA PHE A 94 -5.41 1.25 6.27
C PHE A 94 -4.98 0.45 7.50
N TYR A 95 -3.90 0.88 8.13
CA TYR A 95 -3.44 0.33 9.40
C TYR A 95 -2.82 1.44 10.24
N LEU A 96 -2.81 1.27 11.56
CA LEU A 96 -2.09 2.16 12.46
C LEU A 96 -0.59 2.05 12.18
N SER A 97 0.06 3.19 12.00
CA SER A 97 1.49 3.24 11.70
C SER A 97 2.12 4.49 12.29
N GLY A 98 3.45 4.63 12.15
CA GLY A 98 4.25 5.69 12.74
C GLY A 98 3.98 5.86 14.23
N ALA A 99 3.87 7.11 14.70
CA ALA A 99 3.75 7.42 16.11
C ALA A 99 2.61 6.68 16.84
N SER A 100 1.48 6.40 16.17
CA SER A 100 0.38 5.66 16.80
C SER A 100 0.70 4.19 17.01
N ALA A 101 1.32 3.53 16.02
CA ALA A 101 1.78 2.15 16.20
C ALA A 101 2.92 2.08 17.23
N LEU A 102 3.83 3.05 17.25
CA LEU A 102 4.91 3.10 18.24
C LEU A 102 4.42 3.36 19.67
N SER A 103 3.25 3.98 19.83
CA SER A 103 2.62 4.18 21.15
C SER A 103 1.85 2.93 21.62
N LEU A 104 1.67 1.93 20.75
CA LEU A 104 0.90 0.72 21.04
C LEU A 104 1.85 -0.38 21.52
N PRO A 105 1.56 -1.07 22.63
CA PRO A 105 2.32 -2.24 23.03
C PRO A 105 2.18 -3.32 21.95
N PRO A 106 3.28 -3.77 21.33
CA PRO A 106 3.23 -4.83 20.31
C PRO A 106 2.75 -6.17 20.89
N GLU A 107 2.29 -7.06 20.00
CA GLU A 107 1.81 -8.40 20.36
C GLU A 107 2.89 -9.27 21.05
N ASP A 108 4.17 -9.00 20.78
CA ASP A 108 5.31 -9.71 21.35
C ASP A 108 5.59 -9.37 22.84
N GLY A 109 4.81 -8.46 23.43
CA GLY A 109 4.86 -8.14 24.86
C GLY A 109 5.92 -7.11 25.26
N ARG A 110 6.69 -6.55 24.31
CA ARG A 110 7.57 -5.40 24.58
C ARG A 110 6.76 -4.17 25.01
N PRO A 111 7.36 -3.23 25.77
CA PRO A 111 6.73 -1.95 26.03
C PRO A 111 6.56 -1.14 24.71
N PRO A 112 5.62 -0.19 24.65
CA PRO A 112 5.53 0.73 23.53
C PRO A 112 6.78 1.62 23.45
N ALA A 113 7.33 1.81 22.24
CA ALA A 113 8.50 2.67 22.01
C ALA A 113 8.21 4.14 22.39
N LEU A 114 6.99 4.64 22.12
CA LEU A 114 6.54 5.97 22.53
C LEU A 114 5.62 5.89 23.75
N TRP A 115 6.11 5.33 24.85
CA TRP A 115 5.35 5.10 26.08
C TRP A 115 4.79 6.38 26.73
N TYR A 116 5.36 7.55 26.42
CA TYR A 116 4.94 8.86 26.92
C TYR A 116 3.75 9.47 26.15
N SER A 117 3.28 8.82 25.09
CA SER A 117 2.24 9.36 24.20
C SER A 117 0.84 8.94 24.63
N SER A 118 -0.05 9.91 24.84
CA SER A 118 -1.48 9.66 25.10
C SER A 118 -2.33 9.58 23.82
N SER A 119 -1.70 9.55 22.63
CA SER A 119 -2.41 9.67 21.34
C SER A 119 -3.43 8.55 21.07
N LEU A 120 -3.24 7.38 21.68
CA LEU A 120 -4.11 6.22 21.42
C LEU A 120 -5.54 6.38 21.93
N SER A 121 -5.77 7.17 22.98
CA SER A 121 -7.13 7.39 23.53
C SER A 121 -8.00 8.28 22.65
N ASN A 122 -7.41 9.02 21.69
CA ASN A 122 -8.14 9.91 20.79
C ASN A 122 -7.93 9.50 19.32
N PRO A 123 -8.92 8.82 18.69
CA PRO A 123 -8.84 8.40 17.30
C PRO A 123 -8.56 9.50 16.27
N LYS A 124 -8.87 10.77 16.60
CA LYS A 124 -8.57 11.90 15.71
C LYS A 124 -7.08 12.21 15.62
N SER A 125 -6.28 11.77 16.59
CA SER A 125 -4.83 11.95 16.63
C SER A 125 -4.07 10.78 15.99
N TRP A 126 -4.77 9.72 15.58
CA TRP A 126 -4.14 8.52 15.05
C TRP A 126 -3.43 8.75 13.71
N ARG A 127 -2.24 8.18 13.59
CA ARG A 127 -1.46 8.08 12.37
C ARG A 127 -1.83 6.78 11.66
N ILE A 128 -2.38 6.92 10.47
CA ILE A 128 -2.95 5.83 9.69
C ILE A 128 -2.23 5.78 8.34
N ALA A 129 -1.63 4.64 8.01
CA ALA A 129 -1.05 4.39 6.69
C ALA A 129 -2.15 4.42 5.62
N GLY A 130 -1.89 5.10 4.50
CA GLY A 130 -2.87 5.34 3.43
C GLY A 130 -3.75 6.58 3.62
N LYS A 131 -3.69 7.24 4.80
CA LYS A 131 -4.40 8.49 5.07
C LYS A 131 -3.46 9.62 5.52
N HIS A 132 -2.59 9.32 6.48
CA HIS A 132 -1.72 10.29 7.14
C HIS A 132 -0.23 10.02 6.89
N VAL A 133 0.12 8.75 6.74
CA VAL A 133 1.46 8.23 6.39
C VAL A 133 1.33 7.45 5.08
N THR A 134 2.38 7.40 4.27
CA THR A 134 2.39 6.60 3.04
C THR A 134 2.12 5.14 3.39
N HIS A 135 1.21 4.50 2.67
CA HIS A 135 0.97 3.07 2.79
C HIS A 135 2.10 2.32 2.09
N THR A 136 2.86 1.49 2.79
CA THR A 136 4.01 0.78 2.24
C THR A 136 3.72 -0.69 1.94
N GLY A 137 2.45 -1.10 1.96
CA GLY A 137 2.08 -2.49 1.68
C GLY A 137 2.46 -2.96 0.28
N TYR A 138 2.72 -2.05 -0.67
CA TYR A 138 3.28 -2.41 -1.97
C TYR A 138 4.77 -2.82 -1.92
N LEU A 139 5.52 -2.40 -0.89
CA LEU A 139 6.91 -2.80 -0.67
C LEU A 139 7.02 -4.05 0.19
N MET A 140 6.16 -4.15 1.20
CA MET A 140 6.36 -5.08 2.30
C MET A 140 5.16 -6.00 2.56
N GLY A 141 4.06 -5.83 1.82
CA GLY A 141 2.83 -6.58 2.05
C GLY A 141 2.34 -6.45 3.49
N VAL A 142 1.89 -7.58 4.03
CA VAL A 142 1.42 -7.74 5.42
C VAL A 142 2.56 -7.94 6.43
N LEU A 143 3.83 -7.92 6.00
CA LEU A 143 4.95 -8.22 6.89
C LEU A 143 4.91 -7.29 8.10
N ASP A 144 4.97 -7.90 9.29
CA ASP A 144 4.98 -7.18 10.56
C ASP A 144 3.73 -6.29 10.78
N LEU A 145 2.58 -6.70 10.23
CA LEU A 145 1.27 -6.18 10.61
C LEU A 145 0.53 -7.20 11.47
N TRP A 146 -0.25 -6.72 12.45
CA TRP A 146 -0.98 -7.56 13.39
C TRP A 146 -2.36 -6.96 13.74
N ASP A 147 -3.26 -7.79 14.26
CA ASP A 147 -4.59 -7.37 14.70
C ASP A 147 -4.52 -6.72 16.09
N ALA A 148 -4.65 -5.39 16.11
CA ALA A 148 -4.56 -4.56 17.29
C ALA A 148 -5.90 -4.30 17.99
N THR A 149 -6.99 -4.95 17.57
CA THR A 149 -8.35 -4.68 18.06
C THR A 149 -8.46 -4.81 19.56
N THR A 150 -7.97 -5.91 20.13
CA THR A 150 -7.99 -6.13 21.59
C THR A 150 -7.06 -5.18 22.34
N ALA A 151 -5.91 -4.83 21.75
CA ALA A 151 -4.97 -3.91 22.38
C ALA A 151 -5.55 -2.49 22.47
N ILE A 152 -6.16 -2.00 21.40
CA ILE A 152 -6.78 -0.66 21.33
C ILE A 152 -8.00 -0.54 22.28
N ALA A 153 -8.74 -1.63 22.47
CA ALA A 153 -9.85 -1.65 23.44
C ALA A 153 -9.42 -1.27 24.87
N ARG A 154 -8.17 -1.59 25.25
CA ARG A 154 -7.61 -1.23 26.58
C ARG A 154 -7.42 0.27 26.77
N TYR A 155 -7.38 1.03 25.68
CA TYR A 155 -7.31 2.50 25.68
C TYR A 155 -8.70 3.16 25.62
N GLY A 156 -9.77 2.39 25.83
CA GLY A 156 -11.15 2.89 25.85
C GLY A 156 -11.77 3.10 24.48
N VAL A 157 -11.14 2.61 23.41
CA VAL A 157 -11.63 2.76 22.04
C VAL A 157 -12.14 1.42 21.50
N THR A 158 -13.42 1.36 21.16
CA THR A 158 -14.04 0.16 20.58
C THR A 158 -14.17 0.32 19.07
N VAL A 159 -13.59 -0.60 18.31
CA VAL A 159 -13.68 -0.66 16.85
C VAL A 159 -13.91 -2.11 16.41
N PRO A 160 -14.58 -2.35 15.26
CA PRO A 160 -14.84 -3.73 14.80
C PRO A 160 -13.57 -4.52 14.46
N CYS A 161 -12.57 -3.85 13.87
CA CYS A 161 -11.26 -4.42 13.54
C CYS A 161 -10.27 -3.28 13.31
N ILE A 162 -9.02 -3.43 13.76
CA ILE A 162 -7.94 -2.50 13.44
C ILE A 162 -6.59 -3.23 13.34
N TRP A 163 -5.91 -3.04 12.23
CA TRP A 163 -4.55 -3.52 12.03
C TRP A 163 -3.55 -2.47 12.48
N ALA A 164 -2.41 -2.91 13.04
CA ALA A 164 -1.29 -2.05 13.37
C ALA A 164 0.02 -2.62 12.82
N ALA A 165 0.95 -1.73 12.53
CA ALA A 165 2.33 -2.08 12.29
C ALA A 165 3.03 -2.49 13.59
N SER A 166 4.00 -3.40 13.49
CA SER A 166 5.03 -3.58 14.52
C SER A 166 5.83 -2.27 14.68
N PRO A 167 6.58 -2.10 15.78
CA PRO A 167 7.43 -0.93 15.96
C PRO A 167 8.41 -0.74 14.79
N GLU A 168 9.05 -1.83 14.33
CA GLU A 168 9.98 -1.79 13.21
C GLU A 168 9.29 -1.38 11.91
N ARG A 169 8.11 -1.94 11.62
CA ARG A 169 7.34 -1.59 10.42
C ARG A 169 6.82 -0.16 10.47
N ALA A 170 6.46 0.34 11.65
CA ALA A 170 6.07 1.72 11.85
C ALA A 170 7.22 2.72 11.60
N VAL A 171 8.44 2.37 12.00
CA VAL A 171 9.64 3.16 11.68
C VAL A 171 9.94 3.11 10.18
N PHE A 172 9.90 1.93 9.56
CA PHE A 172 10.07 1.80 8.11
C PHE A 172 9.08 2.70 7.34
N ASP A 173 7.81 2.70 7.74
CA ASP A 173 6.77 3.55 7.12
C ASP A 173 7.05 5.04 7.29
N LEU A 174 7.53 5.47 8.47
CA LEU A 174 7.92 6.85 8.72
C LEU A 174 9.09 7.26 7.84
N LEU A 175 10.12 6.41 7.74
CA LEU A 175 11.30 6.66 6.93
C LEU A 175 10.95 6.79 5.45
N VAL A 176 10.19 5.85 4.89
CA VAL A 176 9.75 5.94 3.49
C VAL A 176 8.86 7.17 3.28
N HIS A 177 7.91 7.44 4.18
CA HIS A 177 7.00 8.57 4.02
C HIS A 177 7.72 9.92 4.08
N HIS A 178 8.61 10.11 5.04
CA HIS A 178 9.27 11.39 5.26
C HIS A 178 10.47 11.57 4.32
N CYS A 179 11.39 10.61 4.29
CA CYS A 179 12.66 10.74 3.60
C CYS A 179 12.53 10.53 2.10
N GLU A 180 11.81 9.50 1.64
CA GLU A 180 11.64 9.22 0.21
C GLU A 180 10.52 10.06 -0.41
N ILE A 181 9.30 9.98 0.14
CA ILE A 181 8.13 10.62 -0.47
C ILE A 181 8.09 12.13 -0.23
N LYS A 182 8.29 12.58 1.01
CA LYS A 182 8.23 14.01 1.36
C LYS A 182 9.57 14.74 1.22
N ARG A 183 10.68 13.99 1.08
CA ARG A 183 12.05 14.54 1.04
C ARG A 183 12.38 15.45 2.23
N LYS A 184 11.98 15.02 3.43
CA LYS A 184 12.19 15.73 4.69
C LYS A 184 12.65 14.74 5.77
N PRO A 185 13.37 15.20 6.80
CA PRO A 185 13.68 14.37 7.95
C PRO A 185 12.40 13.94 8.68
N VAL A 186 12.48 12.83 9.41
CA VAL A 186 11.40 12.37 10.30
C VAL A 186 11.24 13.39 11.44
N PRO A 187 10.05 13.95 11.66
CA PRO A 187 9.84 14.94 12.70
C PRO A 187 9.64 14.27 14.07
N ASN A 188 10.26 14.84 15.11
CA ASN A 188 9.99 14.58 16.53
C ASN A 188 10.20 13.13 17.01
N ILE A 189 10.90 12.29 16.24
CA ILE A 189 11.28 10.93 16.63
C ILE A 189 12.72 10.74 16.14
N GLN A 190 13.67 10.60 17.07
CA GLN A 190 15.06 10.24 16.76
C GLN A 190 15.25 8.73 16.93
N ALA A 191 16.29 8.19 16.31
CA ALA A 191 16.59 6.77 16.40
C ALA A 191 16.99 6.35 17.82
N SER A 192 17.80 7.17 18.51
CA SER A 192 18.23 6.97 19.90
C SER A 192 17.11 7.12 20.93
N ASP A 193 15.94 7.66 20.56
CA ASP A 193 14.79 7.74 21.46
C ASP A 193 14.05 6.40 21.58
N ILE A 194 14.29 5.46 20.66
CA ILE A 194 13.48 4.24 20.50
C ILE A 194 14.30 2.96 20.24
N ASP A 195 15.64 3.04 20.22
CA ASP A 195 16.53 1.92 19.88
C ASP A 195 16.63 0.84 20.97
N ASP A 196 16.20 1.16 22.19
CA ASP A 196 16.03 0.24 23.31
C ASP A 196 14.83 -0.71 23.13
N VAL A 197 13.85 -0.29 22.33
CA VAL A 197 12.62 -1.06 22.05
C VAL A 197 12.57 -1.57 20.61
N VAL A 198 13.03 -0.80 19.62
CA VAL A 198 12.89 -1.08 18.20
C VAL A 198 14.17 -1.69 17.61
N ASP A 199 14.05 -2.82 16.92
CA ASP A 199 15.19 -3.42 16.20
C ASP A 199 15.52 -2.62 14.93
N LEU A 200 16.35 -1.58 15.08
CA LEU A 200 16.80 -0.74 13.97
C LEU A 200 17.66 -1.50 12.93
N ASN A 201 18.32 -2.59 13.33
CA ASN A 201 19.05 -3.46 12.38
C ASN A 201 18.08 -4.20 11.44
N LYS A 202 16.91 -4.63 11.93
CA LYS A 202 15.83 -5.17 11.10
C LYS A 202 15.31 -4.13 10.12
N VAL A 203 15.08 -2.90 10.57
CA VAL A 203 14.66 -1.78 9.70
C VAL A 203 15.70 -1.51 8.60
N ALA A 204 16.98 -1.41 8.96
CA ALA A 204 18.07 -1.19 8.01
C ALA A 204 18.15 -2.29 6.93
N ARG A 205 17.95 -3.56 7.32
CA ARG A 205 17.89 -4.68 6.36
C ARG A 205 16.75 -4.53 5.36
N TRP A 206 15.56 -4.12 5.81
CA TRP A 206 14.42 -3.88 4.90
C TRP A 206 14.67 -2.71 3.95
N ILE A 207 15.24 -1.61 4.43
CA ILE A 207 15.63 -0.48 3.57
C ILE A 207 16.60 -0.94 2.47
N LYS A 208 17.61 -1.75 2.83
CA LYS A 208 18.55 -2.31 1.87
C LYS A 208 17.87 -3.21 0.82
N GLN A 209 16.89 -4.02 1.24
CA GLN A 209 16.11 -4.84 0.30
C GLN A 209 15.27 -3.99 -0.66
N CYS A 210 14.83 -2.82 -0.22
CA CYS A 210 14.05 -1.89 -1.03
C CYS A 210 14.90 -0.87 -1.81
N GLU A 211 16.23 -0.89 -1.71
CA GLU A 211 17.13 0.14 -2.23
C GLU A 211 16.91 0.45 -3.72
N ALA A 212 16.63 -0.58 -4.54
CA ALA A 212 16.33 -0.43 -5.97
C ALA A 212 15.07 0.41 -6.27
N PHE A 213 14.18 0.58 -5.29
CA PHE A 213 12.95 1.37 -5.39
C PHE A 213 13.05 2.74 -4.71
N LEU A 214 14.18 3.03 -4.04
CA LEU A 214 14.41 4.29 -3.35
C LEU A 214 15.23 5.24 -4.22
N SER A 215 14.96 6.53 -4.11
CA SER A 215 15.82 7.54 -4.70
C SER A 215 17.15 7.60 -3.95
N ARG A 216 18.23 7.98 -4.63
CA ARG A 216 19.55 8.17 -3.98
C ARG A 216 19.49 9.13 -2.80
N GLN A 217 18.69 10.20 -2.92
CA GLN A 217 18.52 11.18 -1.85
C GLN A 217 17.72 10.60 -0.68
N GLY A 218 16.60 9.91 -0.95
CA GLY A 218 15.79 9.29 0.10
C GLY A 218 16.59 8.22 0.85
N ALA A 219 17.29 7.34 0.13
CA ALA A 219 18.16 6.33 0.71
C ALA A 219 19.23 6.93 1.62
N LYS A 220 19.89 8.01 1.19
CA LYS A 220 20.87 8.73 2.01
C LYS A 220 20.27 9.30 3.29
N THR A 221 19.16 10.05 3.18
CA THR A 221 18.50 10.64 4.36
C THR A 221 18.03 9.56 5.35
N ILE A 222 17.64 8.38 4.85
CA ILE A 222 17.27 7.23 5.70
C ILE A 222 18.50 6.66 6.41
N GLN A 223 19.63 6.51 5.71
CA GLN A 223 20.88 6.06 6.32
C GLN A 223 21.36 7.03 7.39
N ASP A 224 21.38 8.33 7.10
CA ASP A 224 21.76 9.36 8.08
C ASP A 224 20.90 9.26 9.35
N TRP A 225 19.58 9.07 9.21
CA TRP A 225 18.68 8.89 10.37
C TRP A 225 18.94 7.60 11.16
N LEU A 226 19.29 6.50 10.49
CA LEU A 226 19.61 5.23 11.15
C LEU A 226 20.97 5.29 11.86
N GLU A 227 21.96 5.99 11.31
CA GLU A 227 23.30 6.12 11.89
C GLU A 227 23.36 7.04 13.11
N ASP A 228 22.42 7.99 13.24
CA ASP A 228 22.25 8.82 14.44
C ASP A 228 21.94 8.00 15.72
N SER A 229 21.61 6.70 15.61
CA SER A 229 21.48 5.79 16.77
C SER A 229 22.81 5.30 17.35
N CYS A 230 23.93 5.49 16.65
CA CYS A 230 25.25 4.98 17.06
C CYS A 230 26.14 6.02 17.75
N GLN A 231 25.64 7.24 18.02
CA GLN A 231 26.36 8.31 18.72
C GLN A 231 25.87 8.47 20.16
#